data_AF-A0A7V8J5I8-F1
#
_entry.id   AF-A0A7V8J5I8-F1
#
_cell.length_a   1.000
_cell.length_b   1.000
_cell.length_c   1.000
_cell.angle_alpha   90.00
_cell.angle_beta   90.00
_cell.angle_gamma   90.00
#
_symmetry.space_group_name_H-M   'P 1'
#
loop_
_entity.id
_entity.type
_entity.pdbx_description
1 polymer ?
#
loop_
_entity_poly.entity_id
_entity_poly.type
_entity_poly.pdbx_seq_one_letter_code
_entity_poly.pdbx_strand_id
1 'polypeptide(L)'
;MRMVEVSVGDLVGPALDWVVATIEGLPIRRDPMRFGATANGGYWIWDSKPNGMMLKIGGQPSQTNRNAGGCYSPSTDWNVLGPMVLKYPIQMGNHESGNNDGQFWGSAHCFRAGTAFETQKGVMVAACRAIVAFVLGAVVKVPADLITEEMRPVTTGIEVTP
;
A
#
# COMPACT_ATOMS: atom_id res chain seq x y z
N MET A 1 -4.53 16.32 -12.22
CA MET A 1 -3.80 15.69 -11.08
C MET A 1 -2.36 15.52 -11.50
N ARG A 2 -1.38 16.01 -10.72
CA ARG A 2 0.04 15.78 -11.03
C ARG A 2 0.38 14.35 -10.63
N MET A 3 1.02 13.62 -11.54
CA MET A 3 1.52 12.27 -11.29
C MET A 3 3.05 12.31 -11.17
N VAL A 4 3.61 11.39 -10.39
CA VAL A 4 5.05 11.22 -10.22
C VAL A 4 5.40 9.74 -10.30
N GLU A 5 6.56 9.44 -10.89
CA GLU A 5 7.09 8.08 -10.98
C GLU A 5 7.78 7.71 -9.67
N VAL A 6 7.49 6.51 -9.18
CA VAL A 6 8.01 5.98 -7.92
C VAL A 6 8.36 4.51 -8.10
N SER A 7 9.48 4.10 -7.51
CA SER A 7 9.85 2.68 -7.40
C SER A 7 8.82 1.94 -6.56
N VAL A 8 8.39 0.76 -7.00
CA VAL A 8 7.45 -0.07 -6.22
C VAL A 8 8.03 -0.44 -4.86
N GLY A 9 9.35 -0.57 -4.76
CA GLY A 9 10.05 -0.85 -3.50
C GLY A 9 9.90 0.26 -2.44
N ASP A 10 9.57 1.48 -2.85
CA ASP A 10 9.43 2.63 -1.96
C ASP A 10 7.96 2.90 -1.59
N LEU A 11 6.99 2.35 -2.33
CA LEU A 11 5.57 2.55 -2.06
C LEU A 11 5.17 2.06 -0.67
N VAL A 12 4.45 2.90 0.08
CA VAL A 12 3.90 2.58 1.40
C VAL A 12 2.55 3.26 1.61
N GLY A 13 1.80 2.80 2.62
CA GLY A 13 0.58 3.45 3.09
C GLY A 13 -0.40 3.82 1.96
N PRO A 14 -1.02 5.02 2.01
CA PRO A 14 -2.05 5.42 1.04
C PRO A 14 -1.59 5.40 -0.43
N ALA A 15 -0.31 5.63 -0.74
CA ALA A 15 0.17 5.54 -2.12
C ALA A 15 0.17 4.08 -2.61
N LEU A 16 0.64 3.15 -1.78
CA LEU A 16 0.61 1.73 -2.10
C LEU A 16 -0.83 1.23 -2.24
N ASP A 17 -1.69 1.55 -1.28
CA ASP A 17 -3.10 1.15 -1.28
C ASP A 17 -3.86 1.73 -2.48
N TRP A 18 -3.54 2.97 -2.89
CA TRP A 18 -4.10 3.60 -4.07
C TRP A 18 -3.74 2.84 -5.34
N VAL A 19 -2.47 2.46 -5.50
CA VAL A 19 -2.04 1.67 -6.68
C VAL A 19 -2.74 0.32 -6.69
N VAL A 20 -2.86 -0.35 -5.54
CA VAL A 20 -3.59 -1.61 -5.45
C VAL A 20 -5.06 -1.44 -5.80
N ALA A 21 -5.73 -0.37 -5.34
CA ALA A 21 -7.10 -0.06 -5.72
C ALA A 21 -7.25 0.16 -7.24
N THR A 22 -6.24 0.78 -7.90
CA THR A 22 -6.25 0.92 -9.37
C THR A 22 -6.12 -0.41 -10.10
N ILE A 23 -5.29 -1.33 -9.60
CA ILE A 23 -5.13 -2.68 -10.15
C ILE A 23 -6.44 -3.47 -10.05
N GLU A 24 -7.13 -3.37 -8.92
CA GLU A 24 -8.42 -4.02 -8.70
C GLU A 24 -9.59 -3.33 -9.44
N GLY A 25 -9.33 -2.26 -10.21
CA GLY A 25 -10.34 -1.57 -11.00
C GLY A 25 -11.41 -0.85 -10.17
N LEU A 26 -11.08 -0.48 -8.94
CA LEU A 26 -12.04 0.13 -8.00
C LEU A 26 -12.33 1.60 -8.39
N PRO A 27 -13.56 2.10 -8.16
CA PRO A 27 -13.94 3.46 -8.54
C PRO A 27 -13.30 4.49 -7.60
N ILE A 28 -12.10 4.98 -7.92
CA ILE A 28 -11.39 5.96 -7.09
C ILE A 28 -11.88 7.38 -7.37
N ARG A 29 -12.17 8.15 -6.32
CA ARG A 29 -12.40 9.60 -6.37
C ARG A 29 -11.54 10.35 -5.37
N ARG A 30 -11.05 11.52 -5.79
CA ARG A 30 -10.33 12.45 -4.90
C ARG A 30 -11.34 13.34 -4.19
N ASP A 31 -11.35 13.22 -2.86
CA ASP A 31 -12.11 14.02 -1.90
C ASP A 31 -13.59 14.27 -2.30
N PRO A 32 -14.39 13.20 -2.49
CA PRO A 32 -15.76 13.32 -3.01
C PRO A 32 -16.70 14.13 -2.10
N MET A 33 -16.37 14.22 -0.80
CA MET A 33 -17.14 14.97 0.19
C MET A 33 -16.51 16.33 0.57
N ARG A 34 -15.43 16.74 -0.11
CA ARG A 34 -14.74 18.02 0.13
C ARG A 34 -14.26 18.21 1.57
N PHE A 35 -13.72 17.15 2.17
CA PHE A 35 -13.14 17.18 3.50
C PHE A 35 -11.89 18.06 3.61
N GLY A 36 -11.24 18.39 2.49
CA GLY A 36 -10.06 19.27 2.48
C GLY A 36 -8.87 18.68 3.22
N ALA A 37 -8.08 19.51 3.90
CA ALA A 37 -6.89 19.11 4.65
C ALA A 37 -7.23 18.53 6.04
N THR A 38 -8.21 17.63 6.11
CA THR A 38 -8.59 16.94 7.36
C THR A 38 -8.21 15.46 7.31
N ALA A 39 -8.37 14.76 8.43
CA ALA A 39 -8.13 13.32 8.52
C ALA A 39 -9.01 12.48 7.57
N ASN A 40 -10.07 13.05 6.97
CA ASN A 40 -10.94 12.37 6.01
C ASN A 40 -10.70 12.81 4.55
N GLY A 41 -9.88 13.84 4.33
CA GLY A 41 -9.44 14.24 2.99
C GLY A 41 -8.60 13.18 2.31
N GLY A 42 -8.48 13.28 0.99
CA GLY A 42 -7.63 12.39 0.17
C GLY A 42 -8.44 11.54 -0.81
N TYR A 43 -7.98 10.33 -1.08
CA TYR A 43 -8.58 9.44 -2.08
C TYR A 43 -9.51 8.43 -1.42
N TRP A 44 -10.59 8.12 -2.12
CA TRP A 44 -11.65 7.22 -1.66
C TRP A 44 -12.03 6.26 -2.78
N ILE A 45 -12.35 5.01 -2.43
CA ILE A 45 -13.24 4.18 -3.25
C ILE A 45 -14.64 4.73 -3.06
N TRP A 46 -15.28 5.08 -4.17
CA TRP A 46 -16.57 5.76 -4.19
C TRP A 46 -17.46 5.22 -5.30
N ASP A 47 -18.21 4.17 -4.99
CA ASP A 47 -19.31 3.70 -5.84
C ASP A 47 -20.59 4.48 -5.50
N SER A 48 -21.13 5.18 -6.48
CA SER A 48 -22.30 6.07 -6.30
C SER A 48 -23.64 5.32 -6.39
N LYS A 49 -23.63 4.01 -6.62
CA LYS A 49 -24.83 3.17 -6.59
C LYS A 49 -25.39 3.07 -5.16
N PRO A 50 -26.69 2.78 -5.00
CA PRO A 50 -27.25 2.45 -3.68
C PRO A 50 -26.44 1.32 -3.02
N ASN A 51 -26.06 1.50 -1.76
CA ASN A 51 -25.17 0.59 -1.01
C ASN A 51 -23.77 0.39 -1.62
N GLY A 52 -23.33 1.32 -2.48
CA GLY A 52 -21.98 1.34 -3.02
C GLY A 52 -20.92 1.57 -1.94
N MET A 53 -19.71 1.08 -2.21
CA MET A 53 -18.58 1.23 -1.29
C MET A 53 -18.15 2.70 -1.17
N MET A 54 -17.97 3.15 0.07
CA MET A 54 -17.45 4.48 0.42
C MET A 54 -16.30 4.30 1.42
N LEU A 55 -15.14 3.90 0.91
CA LEU A 55 -13.98 3.56 1.74
C LEU A 55 -12.84 4.53 1.48
N LYS A 56 -12.26 5.11 2.52
CA LYS A 56 -11.06 5.93 2.38
C LYS A 56 -9.87 5.06 1.96
N ILE A 57 -9.08 5.46 0.97
CA ILE A 57 -7.87 4.72 0.62
C ILE A 57 -6.78 5.00 1.64
N GLY A 58 -6.21 3.92 2.18
CA GLY A 58 -5.30 3.93 3.30
C GLY A 58 -5.97 4.26 4.64
N GLY A 59 -5.17 4.18 5.71
CA GLY A 59 -5.63 4.36 7.09
C GLY A 59 -5.62 3.06 7.87
N GLN A 60 -5.87 3.15 9.18
CA GLN A 60 -5.95 1.97 10.05
C GLN A 60 -7.41 1.51 10.14
N PRO A 61 -7.70 0.20 10.02
CA PRO A 61 -9.03 -0.30 10.30
C PRO A 61 -9.41 0.02 11.74
N SER A 62 -10.69 0.34 11.97
CA SER A 62 -11.20 0.63 13.31
C SER A 62 -10.97 -0.57 14.25
N GLN A 63 -10.14 -0.39 15.28
CA GLN A 63 -9.89 -1.44 16.28
C GLN A 63 -11.14 -1.77 17.11
N THR A 64 -12.06 -0.81 17.26
CA THR A 64 -13.27 -0.94 18.09
C THR A 64 -14.46 -1.49 17.33
N ASN A 65 -14.44 -1.48 16.00
CA ASN A 65 -15.51 -2.03 15.19
C ASN A 65 -14.94 -2.62 13.89
N ARG A 66 -14.77 -3.94 13.87
CA ARG A 66 -14.31 -4.69 12.68
C ARG A 66 -15.25 -4.56 11.47
N ASN A 67 -16.49 -4.09 11.69
CA ASN A 67 -17.47 -3.81 10.64
C ASN A 67 -17.52 -2.31 10.28
N ALA A 68 -16.80 -1.43 10.97
CA ALA A 68 -16.62 -0.05 10.54
C ALA A 68 -15.61 -0.02 9.39
N GLY A 69 -16.08 -0.44 8.21
CA GLY A 69 -15.40 -0.29 6.94
C GLY A 69 -15.23 1.19 6.60
N GLY A 70 -14.28 1.85 7.27
CA GLY A 70 -13.94 3.25 7.00
C GLY A 70 -12.83 3.38 5.97
N CYS A 71 -12.04 2.33 5.73
CA CYS A 71 -10.87 2.37 4.89
C CYS A 71 -10.66 1.13 4.03
N TYR A 72 -10.01 1.32 2.89
CA TYR A 72 -9.45 0.32 2.02
C TYR A 72 -7.94 0.41 2.16
N SER A 73 -7.34 -0.54 2.87
CA SER A 73 -5.91 -0.54 3.19
C SER A 73 -5.35 -1.96 3.09
N PRO A 74 -5.20 -2.54 1.88
CA PRO A 74 -4.62 -3.88 1.72
C PRO A 74 -3.21 -3.99 2.29
N SER A 75 -2.46 -2.89 2.40
CA SER A 75 -1.16 -2.89 3.05
C SER A 75 -1.19 -3.04 4.57
N THR A 76 -2.37 -2.92 5.20
CA THR A 76 -2.54 -3.05 6.67
C THR A 76 -3.79 -3.82 7.13
N ASP A 77 -4.60 -4.37 6.22
CA ASP A 77 -5.85 -5.09 6.55
C ASP A 77 -5.98 -6.41 5.76
N TRP A 78 -5.92 -7.53 6.50
CA TRP A 78 -6.11 -8.87 5.95
C TRP A 78 -7.50 -9.10 5.34
N ASN A 79 -8.53 -8.38 5.77
CA ASN A 79 -9.86 -8.53 5.16
C ASN A 79 -9.87 -8.03 3.72
N VAL A 80 -8.94 -7.12 3.37
CA VAL A 80 -8.75 -6.62 2.01
C VAL A 80 -7.72 -7.45 1.25
N LEU A 81 -6.54 -7.72 1.85
CA LEU A 81 -5.46 -8.45 1.19
C LEU A 81 -5.77 -9.94 1.02
N GLY A 82 -6.40 -10.58 2.01
CA GLY A 82 -6.66 -12.02 2.04
C GLY A 82 -7.32 -12.55 0.76
N PRO A 83 -8.44 -11.95 0.29
CA PRO A 83 -9.05 -12.32 -0.99
C PRO A 83 -8.14 -12.16 -2.21
N MET A 84 -7.18 -11.23 -2.19
CA MET A 84 -6.25 -11.01 -3.30
C MET A 84 -5.20 -12.12 -3.41
N VAL A 85 -4.86 -12.78 -2.30
CA VAL A 85 -3.93 -13.93 -2.29
C VAL A 85 -4.45 -15.07 -3.17
N LEU A 86 -5.77 -15.15 -3.38
CA LEU A 86 -6.40 -16.13 -4.26
C LEU A 86 -6.41 -15.70 -5.75
N LYS A 87 -6.11 -14.44 -6.06
CA LYS A 87 -6.13 -13.88 -7.42
C LYS A 87 -4.75 -13.83 -8.07
N TYR A 88 -3.69 -13.72 -7.27
CA TYR A 88 -2.32 -13.55 -7.73
C TYR A 88 -1.45 -14.74 -7.31
N PRO A 89 -0.43 -15.13 -8.10
CA PRO A 89 0.45 -16.24 -7.78
C PRO A 89 1.48 -15.82 -6.73
N ILE A 90 1.03 -15.49 -5.52
CA ILE A 90 1.84 -14.88 -4.48
C ILE A 90 2.23 -15.89 -3.39
N GLN A 91 3.49 -15.84 -2.97
CA GLN A 91 3.96 -16.44 -1.73
C GLN A 91 4.39 -15.34 -0.78
N MET A 92 4.04 -15.48 0.49
CA MET A 92 4.33 -14.52 1.56
C MET A 92 5.02 -15.21 2.73
N GLY A 93 5.89 -14.48 3.43
CA GLY A 93 6.56 -14.94 4.64
C GLY A 93 6.60 -13.84 5.70
N ASN A 94 6.34 -14.22 6.94
CA ASN A 94 6.61 -13.38 8.10
C ASN A 94 7.75 -14.04 8.88
N HIS A 95 8.83 -13.30 9.09
CA HIS A 95 10.10 -13.84 9.57
C HIS A 95 10.48 -13.15 10.86
N GLU A 96 10.92 -13.92 11.86
CA GLU A 96 11.53 -13.35 13.07
C GLU A 96 12.85 -12.64 12.68
N SER A 97 13.17 -11.56 13.39
CA SER A 97 14.31 -10.69 13.06
C SER A 97 15.69 -11.37 13.22
N GLY A 98 15.75 -12.50 13.92
CA GLY A 98 16.97 -13.17 14.34
C GLY A 98 17.57 -12.60 15.63
N ASN A 99 16.99 -11.53 16.19
CA ASN A 99 17.57 -10.79 17.31
C ASN A 99 16.88 -11.08 18.65
N ASN A 100 15.85 -11.94 18.68
CA ASN A 100 15.03 -12.20 19.88
C ASN A 100 14.41 -10.90 20.48
N ASP A 101 14.17 -9.89 19.65
CA ASP A 101 13.62 -8.59 20.06
C ASP A 101 12.09 -8.51 19.87
N GLY A 102 11.48 -9.61 19.42
CA GLY A 102 10.05 -9.66 19.09
C GLY A 102 9.68 -8.88 17.83
N GLN A 103 10.67 -8.42 17.05
CA GLN A 103 10.45 -7.77 15.77
C GLN A 103 10.38 -8.81 14.64
N PHE A 104 9.69 -8.43 13.57
CA PHE A 104 9.49 -9.27 12.41
C PHE A 104 9.69 -8.46 11.13
N TRP A 105 10.09 -9.14 10.08
CA TRP A 105 10.11 -8.59 8.73
C TRP A 105 9.25 -9.44 7.80
N GLY A 106 8.70 -8.76 6.79
CA GLY A 106 7.84 -9.38 5.80
C GLY A 106 8.58 -9.63 4.50
N SER A 107 8.30 -10.75 3.85
CA SER A 107 8.69 -10.99 2.46
C SER A 107 7.51 -11.44 1.61
N ALA A 108 7.55 -11.13 0.32
CA ALA A 108 6.62 -11.67 -0.65
C ALA A 108 7.21 -11.70 -2.06
N HIS A 109 6.72 -12.59 -2.91
CA HIS A 109 7.05 -12.63 -4.34
C HIS A 109 5.94 -13.28 -5.18
N CYS A 110 5.87 -12.94 -6.47
CA CYS A 110 4.88 -13.47 -7.41
C CYS A 110 5.51 -14.37 -8.50
N PHE A 111 6.42 -15.28 -8.10
CA PHE A 111 7.16 -16.24 -8.95
C PHE A 111 7.68 -15.68 -10.30
N ARG A 112 8.00 -14.39 -10.33
CA ARG A 112 8.52 -13.66 -11.49
C ARG A 112 9.67 -12.76 -11.06
N ALA A 113 10.70 -12.67 -11.90
CA ALA A 113 11.82 -11.76 -11.66
C ALA A 113 11.31 -10.32 -11.45
N GLY A 114 11.87 -9.62 -10.45
CA GLY A 114 11.48 -8.26 -10.09
C GLY A 114 10.21 -8.14 -9.23
N THR A 115 9.66 -9.25 -8.72
CA THR A 115 8.47 -9.23 -7.84
C THR A 115 8.79 -9.58 -6.39
N ALA A 116 10.05 -9.87 -6.05
CA ALA A 116 10.46 -10.20 -4.69
C ALA A 116 10.74 -8.92 -3.88
N PHE A 117 10.08 -8.80 -2.73
CA PHE A 117 10.26 -7.68 -1.81
C PHE A 117 10.42 -8.18 -0.37
N GLU A 118 11.30 -7.52 0.37
CA GLU A 118 11.53 -7.70 1.79
C GLU A 118 11.41 -6.34 2.48
N THR A 119 10.78 -6.28 3.65
CA THR A 119 10.57 -5.01 4.35
C THR A 119 10.27 -5.19 5.84
N GLN A 120 10.77 -4.27 6.66
CA GLN A 120 10.43 -4.16 8.08
C GLN A 120 9.02 -3.58 8.32
N LYS A 121 8.32 -3.17 7.25
CA LYS A 121 6.96 -2.61 7.32
C LYS A 121 5.85 -3.67 7.37
N GLY A 122 6.24 -4.94 7.44
CA GLY A 122 5.34 -6.09 7.56
C GLY A 122 5.00 -6.79 6.24
N VAL A 123 4.51 -8.02 6.37
CA VAL A 123 4.24 -8.93 5.24
C VAL A 123 3.20 -8.41 4.26
N MET A 124 2.19 -7.67 4.72
CA MET A 124 1.16 -7.10 3.85
C MET A 124 1.71 -6.04 2.90
N VAL A 125 2.65 -5.21 3.37
CA VAL A 125 3.34 -4.22 2.54
C VAL A 125 4.19 -4.93 1.48
N ALA A 126 4.95 -5.96 1.86
CA ALA A 126 5.70 -6.77 0.90
C ALA A 126 4.77 -7.39 -0.15
N ALA A 127 3.64 -7.95 0.28
CA ALA A 127 2.67 -8.59 -0.60
C ALA A 127 2.05 -7.63 -1.60
N CYS A 128 1.61 -6.45 -1.15
CA CYS A 128 1.08 -5.41 -2.03
C CYS A 128 2.12 -4.97 -3.06
N ARG A 129 3.39 -4.76 -2.65
CA ARG A 129 4.48 -4.42 -3.58
C ARG A 129 4.72 -5.52 -4.61
N ALA A 130 4.72 -6.79 -4.20
CA ALA A 130 4.87 -7.92 -5.10
C ALA A 130 3.74 -7.98 -6.14
N ILE A 131 2.48 -7.77 -5.72
CA ILE A 131 1.32 -7.70 -6.63
C ILE A 131 1.46 -6.53 -7.60
N VAL A 132 1.81 -5.34 -7.10
CA VAL A 132 2.02 -4.15 -7.95
C VAL A 132 3.11 -4.40 -8.99
N ALA A 133 4.26 -4.93 -8.58
CA ALA A 133 5.34 -5.23 -9.51
C ALA A 133 4.98 -6.32 -10.52
N PHE A 134 4.19 -7.31 -10.10
CA PHE A 134 3.72 -8.38 -10.98
C PHE A 134 2.82 -7.85 -12.10
N VAL A 135 1.93 -6.91 -11.78
CA VAL A 135 0.94 -6.34 -12.72
C VAL A 135 1.50 -5.17 -13.53
N LEU A 136 2.22 -4.25 -12.89
CA LEU A 136 2.61 -2.96 -13.47
C LEU A 136 4.12 -2.80 -13.70
N GLY A 137 4.96 -3.68 -13.14
CA GLY A 137 6.42 -3.59 -13.20
C GLY A 137 7.04 -2.76 -12.07
N ALA A 138 8.35 -2.50 -12.15
CA ALA A 138 9.14 -1.98 -11.02
C ALA A 138 8.91 -0.50 -10.69
N VAL A 139 8.29 0.27 -11.58
CA VAL A 139 8.04 1.71 -11.42
C VAL A 139 6.59 2.01 -11.80
N VAL A 140 5.92 2.80 -10.97
CA VAL A 140 4.52 3.20 -11.21
C VAL A 140 4.34 4.70 -11.08
N LYS A 141 3.22 5.20 -11.63
CA LYS A 141 2.81 6.59 -11.48
C LYS A 141 1.77 6.72 -10.39
N VAL A 142 2.04 7.55 -9.40
CA VAL A 142 1.10 7.86 -8.30
C VAL A 142 0.77 9.35 -8.24
N PRO A 143 -0.38 9.74 -7.68
CA PRO A 143 -0.66 11.14 -7.40
C PRO A 143 0.43 11.78 -6.54
N ALA A 144 0.90 12.96 -6.93
CA ALA A 144 1.99 13.64 -6.22
C ALA A 144 1.65 13.99 -4.77
N ASP A 145 0.38 14.17 -4.44
CA ASP A 145 -0.10 14.45 -3.08
C ASP A 145 -0.16 13.22 -2.16
N LEU A 146 0.13 12.02 -2.69
CA LEU A 146 0.30 10.79 -1.91
C LEU A 146 1.75 10.48 -1.56
N ILE A 147 2.71 11.24 -2.09
CA ILE A 147 4.12 11.07 -1.74
C ILE A 147 4.38 11.63 -0.35
N THR A 148 4.92 10.78 0.52
CA THR A 148 5.40 11.16 1.85
C THR A 148 6.93 11.25 1.86
N GLU A 149 7.52 11.87 2.89
CA GLU A 149 8.98 11.91 3.07
C GLU A 149 9.60 10.51 3.16
N GLU A 150 8.85 9.53 3.68
CA GLU A 150 9.27 8.13 3.78
C GLU A 150 9.50 7.45 2.41
N MET A 151 8.86 7.95 1.35
CA MET A 151 9.03 7.45 -0.02
C MET A 151 10.12 8.20 -0.78
N ARG A 152 10.70 9.25 -0.19
CA ARG A 152 11.81 9.94 -0.83
C ARG A 152 13.07 9.10 -0.68
N PRO A 153 13.92 9.02 -1.72
CA PRO A 153 15.19 8.33 -1.60
C PRO A 153 15.97 8.93 -0.45
N VAL A 154 16.40 8.08 0.49
CA VAL A 154 17.34 8.47 1.54
C VAL A 154 18.59 8.95 0.81
N THR A 155 18.88 10.26 0.86
CA THR A 155 20.20 10.76 0.50
C THR A 155 21.16 10.17 1.52
N THR A 156 21.75 9.02 1.23
CA THR A 156 22.83 8.48 2.05
C THR A 156 23.99 9.44 1.92
N GLY A 157 24.12 10.30 2.94
CA GLY A 157 25.35 11.03 3.19
C GLY A 157 26.44 10.00 3.43
N ILE A 158 27.19 9.68 2.37
CA ILE A 158 28.48 9.04 2.53
C ILE A 158 29.38 10.14 3.11
N GLU A 159 29.41 10.25 4.44
CA GLU A 159 30.56 10.86 5.10
C GLU A 159 31.73 9.92 4.88
N VAL A 160 32.49 10.22 3.83
CA VAL A 160 33.87 9.75 3.70
C VAL A 160 34.66 10.59 4.69
N THR A 161 34.83 10.10 5.92
CA THR A 161 35.83 10.67 6.83
C THR A 161 37.23 10.32 6.32
N PRO A 162 38.18 11.27 6.38
CA PRO A 162 39.53 11.14 5.81
C PRO A 162 40.42 10.14 6.54
#